data_AF-A0A916K0A1-F1
#
_entry.id   AF-A0A916K0A1-F1
#
_cell.length_a   1.000
_cell.length_b   1.000
_cell.length_c   1.000
_cell.angle_alpha   90.00
_cell.angle_beta   90.00
_cell.angle_gamma   90.00
#
_symmetry.space_group_name_H-M   'P 1'
#
loop_
_entity.id
_entity.type
_entity.pdbx_description
1 polymer ?
#
loop_
_entity_poly.entity_id
_entity_poly.type
_entity_poly.pdbx_seq_one_letter_code
_entity_poly.pdbx_strand_id
1 'polypeptide(L)'
;MHDAPRRLRIRPYAQPDAAPTLAVFIAAVTRTAAADYDPAQIRAWVGPAQRDPAGWHLGMSSRGSFVATVDDEIVGFSDVAADGRIDMMFVAPEHQRRGVAGRLLAEAERRARTSGVAELYTDASITARPFFERRGFRVEREQRQVRSGAELVNFRMRKRLGEPDAPEQTGTGRTGRTGRTGRTGDSPPARHARPAAATTARTATAAAAADRLPPLRPERES
;
A
#
# COMPACT_ATOMS: atom_id res chain seq x y z
N MET A 1 9.42 35.45 -4.71
CA MET A 1 10.02 34.29 -4.01
C MET A 1 9.63 33.07 -4.81
N HIS A 2 10.59 32.40 -5.46
CA HIS A 2 10.31 31.14 -6.14
C HIS A 2 10.11 30.07 -5.06
N ASP A 3 8.87 29.60 -4.88
CA ASP A 3 8.55 28.45 -4.06
C ASP A 3 9.20 27.22 -4.74
N ALA A 4 10.26 26.68 -4.13
CA ALA A 4 10.90 25.48 -4.66
C ALA A 4 9.86 24.35 -4.64
N PRO A 5 9.75 23.53 -5.71
CA PRO A 5 8.72 22.50 -5.76
C PRO A 5 8.95 21.52 -4.61
N ARG A 6 7.95 21.40 -3.72
CA ARG A 6 7.95 20.45 -2.60
C ARG A 6 8.30 19.06 -3.11
N ARG A 7 9.49 18.56 -2.75
CA ARG A 7 10.04 17.31 -3.31
C ARG A 7 9.65 16.13 -2.45
N LEU A 8 8.80 15.27 -3.00
CA LEU A 8 8.54 13.95 -2.44
C LEU A 8 9.80 13.06 -2.58
N ARG A 9 10.37 12.62 -1.46
CA ARG A 9 11.57 11.77 -1.40
C ARG A 9 11.27 10.49 -0.61
N ILE A 10 11.75 9.36 -1.12
CA ILE A 10 11.78 8.10 -0.38
C ILE A 10 13.18 7.90 0.21
N ARG A 11 13.25 7.50 1.48
CA ARG A 11 14.52 7.17 2.15
C ARG A 11 14.34 6.02 3.15
N PRO A 12 15.43 5.31 3.53
CA PRO A 12 15.37 4.35 4.63
C PRO A 12 14.81 4.99 5.91
N TYR A 13 14.06 4.18 6.65
CA TYR A 13 13.59 4.53 7.99
C TYR A 13 14.77 4.62 8.97
N ALA A 14 14.71 5.57 9.89
CA ALA A 14 15.67 5.75 10.99
C ALA A 14 14.94 5.93 12.34
N GLN A 15 15.66 5.78 13.44
CA GLN A 15 15.08 5.90 14.79
C GLN A 15 14.27 7.19 15.03
N PRO A 16 14.69 8.40 14.58
CA PRO A 16 13.90 9.61 14.74
C PRO A 16 12.54 9.60 14.02
N ASP A 17 12.35 8.69 13.06
CA ASP A 17 11.09 8.57 12.32
C ASP A 17 10.02 7.80 13.11
N ALA A 18 10.35 7.22 14.27
CA ALA A 18 9.44 6.39 15.04
C ALA A 18 8.14 7.13 15.40
N ALA A 19 8.26 8.28 16.06
CA ALA A 19 7.08 9.07 16.46
C ALA A 19 6.30 9.63 15.25
N PRO A 20 6.94 10.21 14.21
CA PRO A 20 6.22 10.66 13.02
C PRO A 20 5.49 9.54 12.26
N THR A 21 6.13 8.38 12.06
CA THR A 21 5.50 7.25 11.36
C THR A 21 4.36 6.65 12.17
N LEU A 22 4.50 6.57 13.50
CA LEU A 22 3.43 6.18 14.39
C LEU A 22 2.24 7.16 14.32
N ALA A 23 2.50 8.47 14.28
CA ALA A 23 1.44 9.47 14.10
C ALA A 23 0.71 9.29 12.76
N VAL A 24 1.44 9.04 11.67
CA VAL A 24 0.86 8.74 10.35
C VAL A 24 -0.01 7.48 10.41
N PHE A 25 0.46 6.42 11.07
CA PHE A 25 -0.31 5.18 11.25
C PHE A 25 -1.64 5.45 11.96
N ILE A 26 -1.59 6.09 13.14
CA ILE A 26 -2.77 6.39 13.94
C ILE A 26 -3.75 7.27 13.15
N ALA A 27 -3.26 8.32 12.51
CA ALA A 27 -4.09 9.23 11.72
C ALA A 27 -4.72 8.53 10.51
N ALA A 28 -3.98 7.69 9.81
CA ALA A 28 -4.51 6.94 8.67
C ALA A 28 -5.60 5.96 9.11
N VAL A 29 -5.40 5.19 10.19
CA VAL A 29 -6.42 4.25 10.69
C VAL A 29 -7.64 5.01 11.19
N THR A 30 -7.46 5.99 12.08
CA THR A 30 -8.58 6.68 12.75
C THR A 30 -9.37 7.65 11.87
N ARG A 31 -8.78 8.18 10.80
CA ARG A 31 -9.45 9.17 9.93
C ARG A 31 -9.74 8.67 8.54
N THR A 32 -8.90 7.77 8.02
CA THR A 32 -9.08 7.25 6.65
C THR A 32 -9.84 5.94 6.67
N ALA A 33 -9.38 4.96 7.45
CA ALA A 33 -10.05 3.66 7.53
C ALA A 33 -11.38 3.72 8.29
N ALA A 34 -11.61 4.75 9.12
CA ALA A 34 -12.90 4.95 9.80
C ALA A 34 -14.11 5.15 8.86
N ALA A 35 -13.90 5.31 7.55
CA ALA A 35 -14.98 5.28 6.56
C ALA A 35 -15.48 3.86 6.26
N ASP A 36 -14.67 2.82 6.51
CA ASP A 36 -14.92 1.43 6.13
C ASP A 36 -15.02 0.48 7.34
N TYR A 37 -14.61 0.95 8.53
CA TYR A 37 -14.57 0.17 9.77
C TYR A 37 -15.29 0.92 10.90
N ASP A 38 -16.00 0.17 11.74
CA ASP A 38 -16.70 0.72 12.88
C ASP A 38 -15.73 1.19 14.00
N PRO A 39 -16.20 2.00 14.96
CA PRO A 39 -15.34 2.52 16.02
C PRO A 39 -14.65 1.46 16.89
N ALA A 40 -15.27 0.29 17.11
CA ALA A 40 -14.67 -0.81 17.88
C ALA A 40 -13.54 -1.47 17.07
N GLN A 41 -13.75 -1.70 15.78
CA GLN A 41 -12.72 -2.19 14.86
C GLN A 41 -11.53 -1.22 14.78
N ILE A 42 -11.79 0.09 14.67
CA ILE A 42 -10.73 1.12 14.67
C ILE A 42 -9.94 1.13 15.98
N ARG A 43 -10.62 1.06 17.14
CA ARG A 43 -9.96 0.97 18.44
C ARG A 43 -9.10 -0.30 18.57
N ALA A 44 -9.62 -1.43 18.12
CA ALA A 44 -8.91 -2.70 18.11
C ALA A 44 -7.70 -2.70 17.16
N TRP A 45 -7.81 -2.02 16.01
CA TRP A 45 -6.71 -1.90 15.06
C TRP A 45 -5.57 -1.08 15.65
N VAL A 46 -5.85 0.12 16.17
CA VAL A 46 -4.83 0.99 16.76
C VAL A 46 -4.27 0.36 18.03
N GLY A 47 -5.12 -0.07 18.95
CA GLY A 47 -4.72 -0.63 20.24
C GLY A 47 -3.89 0.34 21.13
N PRO A 48 -3.96 0.22 22.47
CA PRO A 48 -3.13 1.05 23.36
C PRO A 48 -1.64 0.71 23.25
N ALA A 49 -1.32 -0.57 23.03
CA ALA A 49 0.05 -1.07 22.96
C ALA A 49 0.85 -0.46 21.78
N GLN A 50 0.21 -0.10 20.67
CA GLN A 50 0.92 0.40 19.50
C GLN A 50 1.28 1.90 19.61
N ARG A 51 0.99 2.56 20.73
CA ARG A 51 1.24 4.00 20.94
C ARG A 51 2.62 4.33 21.52
N ASP A 52 3.46 3.33 21.76
CA ASP A 52 4.84 3.52 22.24
C ASP A 52 5.82 3.67 21.07
N PRO A 53 6.49 4.84 20.90
CA PRO A 53 7.51 5.02 19.86
C PRO A 53 8.69 4.05 19.97
N ALA A 54 9.07 3.58 21.16
CA ALA A 54 10.19 2.67 21.32
C ALA A 54 9.85 1.27 20.78
N GLY A 55 8.71 0.71 21.18
CA GLY A 55 8.15 -0.51 20.63
C GLY A 55 7.90 -0.43 19.11
N TRP A 56 7.36 0.70 18.66
CA TRP A 56 7.17 0.97 17.23
C TRP A 56 8.49 0.95 16.46
N HIS A 57 9.54 1.58 16.99
CA HIS A 57 10.86 1.59 16.37
C HIS A 57 11.43 0.17 16.19
N LEU A 58 11.31 -0.70 17.20
CA LEU A 58 11.76 -2.10 17.10
C LEU A 58 11.02 -2.85 15.98
N GLY A 59 9.70 -2.66 15.91
CA GLY A 59 8.86 -3.23 14.86
C GLY A 59 9.25 -2.73 13.46
N MET A 60 9.45 -1.42 13.29
CA MET A 60 9.82 -0.82 12.00
C MET A 60 11.22 -1.24 11.54
N SER A 61 12.18 -1.33 12.47
CA SER A 61 13.57 -1.65 12.15
C SER A 61 13.75 -3.09 11.67
N SER A 62 12.97 -4.03 12.22
CA SER A 62 13.04 -5.45 11.82
C SER A 62 12.45 -5.76 10.44
N ARG A 63 11.71 -4.81 9.82
CA ARG A 63 10.96 -5.02 8.56
C ARG A 63 11.61 -4.41 7.32
N GLY A 64 12.78 -3.79 7.46
CA GLY A 64 13.39 -3.05 6.35
C GLY A 64 12.56 -1.85 5.90
N SER A 65 11.89 -1.18 6.86
CA SER A 65 10.96 -0.08 6.60
C SER A 65 11.61 1.11 5.89
N PHE A 66 10.78 1.92 5.24
CA PHE A 66 11.18 3.14 4.58
C PHE A 66 10.06 4.18 4.60
N VAL A 67 10.45 5.44 4.47
CA VAL A 67 9.56 6.57 4.65
C VAL A 67 9.51 7.44 3.41
N ALA A 68 8.34 8.04 3.19
CA ALA A 68 8.11 9.10 2.24
C ALA A 68 8.14 10.44 2.97
N THR A 69 8.92 11.38 2.46
CA THR A 69 9.08 12.73 3.01
C THR A 69 8.70 13.80 2.00
N VAL A 70 8.10 14.89 2.46
CA VAL A 70 7.88 16.13 1.69
C VAL A 70 8.42 17.26 2.56
N ASP A 71 9.42 18.00 2.07
CA ASP A 71 10.08 19.06 2.85
C ASP A 71 10.56 18.57 4.24
N ASP A 72 11.12 17.35 4.24
CA ASP A 72 11.56 16.60 5.42
C ASP A 72 10.48 16.16 6.44
N GLU A 73 9.21 16.52 6.21
CA GLU A 73 8.07 15.99 6.96
C GLU A 73 7.74 14.57 6.50
N ILE A 74 7.50 13.65 7.45
CA ILE A 74 7.08 12.27 7.15
C ILE A 74 5.60 12.26 6.75
N VAL A 75 5.35 11.93 5.48
CA VAL A 75 3.98 11.93 4.90
C VAL A 75 3.45 10.53 4.61
N GLY A 76 4.26 9.51 4.82
CA GLY A 76 3.90 8.12 4.60
C GLY A 76 5.06 7.19 4.87
N PHE A 77 4.78 5.91 5.00
CA PHE A 77 5.79 4.87 5.18
C PHE A 77 5.29 3.55 4.65
N SER A 78 6.22 2.64 4.39
CA SER A 78 5.94 1.28 4.00
C SER A 78 7.10 0.37 4.38
N ASP A 79 6.87 -0.93 4.29
CA ASP A 79 7.92 -1.94 4.32
C ASP A 79 7.82 -2.89 3.12
N VAL A 80 8.83 -3.74 2.98
CA VAL A 80 8.77 -4.94 2.15
C VAL A 80 9.74 -5.98 2.73
N ALA A 81 9.20 -7.14 3.10
CA ALA A 81 9.99 -8.26 3.62
C ALA A 81 10.72 -8.98 2.48
N ALA A 82 11.71 -9.80 2.86
CA ALA A 82 12.55 -10.55 1.93
C ALA A 82 11.78 -11.55 1.03
N ASP A 83 10.57 -11.96 1.44
CA ASP A 83 9.70 -12.85 0.69
C ASP A 83 8.66 -12.11 -0.18
N GLY A 84 8.73 -10.77 -0.23
CA GLY A 84 7.80 -9.94 -1.01
C GLY A 84 6.55 -9.49 -0.26
N ARG A 85 6.43 -9.77 1.05
CA ARG A 85 5.33 -9.24 1.86
C ARG A 85 5.44 -7.72 2.02
N ILE A 86 4.37 -6.99 1.71
CA ILE A 86 4.16 -5.62 2.18
C ILE A 86 3.24 -5.71 3.40
N ASP A 87 3.83 -5.49 4.57
CA ASP A 87 3.12 -5.60 5.85
C ASP A 87 2.38 -4.30 6.21
N MET A 88 3.05 -3.16 6.07
CA MET A 88 2.46 -1.86 6.33
C MET A 88 2.65 -0.94 5.13
N MET A 89 1.60 -0.20 4.79
CA MET A 89 1.68 0.92 3.85
C MET A 89 0.65 1.98 4.22
N PHE A 90 1.12 3.11 4.73
CA PHE A 90 0.26 4.18 5.22
C PHE A 90 0.68 5.54 4.66
N VAL A 91 -0.30 6.39 4.41
CA VAL A 91 -0.12 7.77 3.96
C VAL A 91 -0.89 8.69 4.90
N ALA A 92 -0.26 9.79 5.30
CA ALA A 92 -0.89 10.82 6.11
C ALA A 92 -2.18 11.32 5.40
N PRO A 93 -3.32 11.46 6.11
CA PRO A 93 -4.58 11.88 5.50
C PRO A 93 -4.47 13.15 4.64
N GLU A 94 -3.69 14.13 5.09
CA GLU A 94 -3.40 15.42 4.44
C GLU A 94 -2.63 15.27 3.11
N HIS A 95 -1.97 14.12 2.94
CA HIS A 95 -1.07 13.84 1.83
C HIS A 95 -1.62 12.77 0.87
N GLN A 96 -2.88 12.38 1.04
CA GLN A 96 -3.55 11.46 0.11
C GLN A 96 -3.76 12.10 -1.27
N ARG A 97 -3.91 11.24 -2.29
CA ARG A 97 -4.09 11.64 -3.70
C ARG A 97 -2.96 12.49 -4.31
N ARG A 98 -1.81 12.59 -3.63
CA ARG A 98 -0.59 13.28 -4.11
C ARG A 98 0.49 12.32 -4.61
N GLY A 99 0.12 11.06 -4.91
CA GLY A 99 1.04 10.05 -5.42
C GLY A 99 1.96 9.37 -4.39
N VAL A 100 1.84 9.70 -3.09
CA VAL A 100 2.69 9.15 -2.01
C VAL A 100 2.65 7.63 -1.95
N ALA A 101 1.46 7.04 -1.81
CA ALA A 101 1.28 5.57 -1.82
C ALA A 101 1.88 4.94 -3.08
N GLY A 102 1.78 5.65 -4.21
CA GLY A 102 2.31 5.20 -5.47
C GLY A 102 3.83 5.11 -5.49
N ARG A 103 4.52 6.08 -4.87
CA ARG A 103 5.98 6.08 -4.73
C ARG A 103 6.44 5.05 -3.71
N LEU A 104 5.71 4.88 -2.61
CA LEU A 104 5.98 3.84 -1.63
C LEU A 104 5.92 2.44 -2.26
N LEU A 105 4.86 2.15 -3.02
CA LEU A 105 4.74 0.87 -3.73
C LEU A 105 5.83 0.68 -4.77
N ALA A 106 6.18 1.71 -5.54
CA ALA A 106 7.27 1.62 -6.52
C ALA A 106 8.62 1.27 -5.86
N GLU A 107 8.90 1.85 -4.69
CA GLU A 107 10.09 1.49 -3.91
C GLU A 107 10.02 0.04 -3.39
N ALA A 108 8.86 -0.41 -2.89
CA ALA A 108 8.67 -1.79 -2.47
C ALA A 108 8.95 -2.77 -3.61
N GLU A 109 8.39 -2.51 -4.79
CA GLU A 109 8.63 -3.31 -5.99
C GLU A 109 10.12 -3.30 -6.40
N ARG A 110 10.78 -2.15 -6.35
CA ARG A 110 12.22 -2.03 -6.67
C ARG A 110 13.07 -2.88 -5.73
N ARG A 111 12.81 -2.80 -4.42
CA ARG A 111 13.51 -3.61 -3.40
C ARG A 111 13.29 -5.10 -3.61
N ALA A 112 12.04 -5.51 -3.82
CA ALA A 112 11.70 -6.92 -4.09
C ALA A 112 12.39 -7.45 -5.36
N ARG A 113 12.37 -6.69 -6.47
CA ARG A 113 13.11 -7.07 -7.69
C ARG A 113 14.62 -7.19 -7.45
N THR A 114 15.20 -6.26 -6.70
CA THR A 114 16.63 -6.28 -6.35
C THR A 114 16.99 -7.53 -5.53
N SER A 115 16.06 -8.02 -4.71
CA SER A 115 16.20 -9.25 -3.93
C SER A 115 15.80 -10.52 -4.69
N GLY A 116 15.52 -10.45 -6.00
CA GLY A 116 15.14 -11.60 -6.81
C GLY A 116 13.74 -12.15 -6.52
N VAL A 117 12.89 -11.38 -5.84
CA VAL A 117 11.53 -11.79 -5.49
C VAL A 117 10.63 -11.64 -6.72
N ALA A 118 9.95 -12.72 -7.11
CA ALA A 118 9.08 -12.77 -8.29
C ALA A 118 7.65 -12.25 -8.04
N GLU A 119 7.23 -12.10 -6.79
CA GLU A 119 5.86 -11.71 -6.45
C GLU A 119 5.81 -10.87 -5.17
N LEU A 120 4.97 -9.84 -5.17
CA LEU A 120 4.56 -9.13 -3.96
C LEU A 120 3.23 -9.64 -3.46
N TYR A 121 3.06 -9.62 -2.16
CA TYR A 121 1.77 -9.89 -1.55
C TYR A 121 1.50 -8.99 -0.34
N THR A 122 0.23 -8.78 -0.03
CA THR A 122 -0.21 -7.99 1.13
C THR A 122 -1.58 -8.49 1.58
N ASP A 123 -1.92 -8.23 2.85
CA ASP A 123 -3.29 -8.42 3.33
C ASP A 123 -3.92 -7.03 3.41
N ALA A 124 -4.60 -6.59 2.34
CA ALA A 124 -5.09 -5.23 2.20
C ALA A 124 -6.41 -5.03 2.97
N SER A 125 -6.53 -3.92 3.70
CA SER A 125 -7.80 -3.48 4.28
C SER A 125 -8.87 -3.20 3.21
N ILE A 126 -10.14 -3.08 3.60
CA ILE A 126 -11.23 -2.61 2.73
C ILE A 126 -10.82 -1.29 2.07
N THR A 127 -10.26 -0.37 2.86
CA THR A 127 -9.81 0.95 2.42
C THR A 127 -8.69 0.91 1.39
N ALA A 128 -7.72 -0.01 1.54
CA ALA A 128 -6.55 -0.09 0.66
C ALA A 128 -6.75 -0.98 -0.57
N ARG A 129 -7.73 -1.90 -0.54
CA ARG A 129 -8.00 -2.83 -1.65
C ARG A 129 -8.12 -2.14 -3.01
N PRO A 130 -8.92 -1.06 -3.19
CA PRO A 130 -9.04 -0.40 -4.49
C PRO A 130 -7.72 0.19 -5.00
N PHE A 131 -6.83 0.62 -4.09
CA PHE A 131 -5.50 1.10 -4.46
C PHE A 131 -4.65 -0.04 -5.03
N PHE A 132 -4.57 -1.17 -4.35
CA PHE A 132 -3.78 -2.32 -4.81
C PHE A 132 -4.33 -2.93 -6.11
N GLU A 133 -5.65 -3.03 -6.25
CA GLU A 133 -6.29 -3.50 -7.50
C GLU A 133 -5.86 -2.65 -8.70
N ARG A 134 -5.90 -1.31 -8.56
CA ARG A 134 -5.43 -0.37 -9.60
C ARG A 134 -3.94 -0.49 -9.90
N ARG A 135 -3.15 -1.08 -9.00
CA ARG A 135 -1.71 -1.31 -9.17
C ARG A 135 -1.35 -2.70 -9.68
N GLY A 136 -2.36 -3.47 -10.08
CA GLY A 136 -2.20 -4.79 -10.69
C GLY A 136 -2.17 -5.94 -9.68
N PHE A 137 -2.49 -5.69 -8.40
CA PHE A 137 -2.71 -6.78 -7.46
C PHE A 137 -4.07 -7.43 -7.73
N ARG A 138 -4.15 -8.74 -7.50
CA ARG A 138 -5.37 -9.54 -7.56
C ARG A 138 -5.72 -10.06 -6.19
N VAL A 139 -7.01 -10.06 -5.85
CA VAL A 139 -7.52 -10.68 -4.63
C VAL A 139 -7.41 -12.19 -4.75
N GLU A 140 -6.72 -12.81 -3.80
CA GLU A 140 -6.63 -14.28 -3.63
C GLU A 140 -7.78 -14.77 -2.74
N ARG A 141 -8.04 -14.10 -1.62
CA ARG A 141 -9.16 -14.42 -0.71
C ARG A 141 -9.51 -13.23 0.20
N GLU A 142 -10.77 -13.17 0.64
CA GLU A 142 -11.20 -12.39 1.80
C GLU A 142 -10.80 -13.12 3.10
N GLN A 143 -10.45 -12.38 4.14
CA GLN A 143 -10.15 -12.92 5.47
C GLN A 143 -10.85 -12.09 6.54
N ARG A 144 -11.18 -12.75 7.65
CA ARG A 144 -11.74 -12.15 8.86
C ARG A 144 -10.76 -12.39 10.00
N GLN A 145 -10.23 -11.33 10.58
CA GLN A 145 -9.29 -11.42 11.70
C GLN A 145 -9.85 -10.82 12.96
N VAL A 146 -9.86 -11.58 14.04
CA VAL A 146 -10.23 -11.05 15.35
C VAL A 146 -9.03 -10.37 15.99
N ARG A 147 -9.15 -9.08 16.32
CA ARG A 147 -8.18 -8.32 17.13
C ARG A 147 -8.92 -7.68 18.30
N SER A 148 -8.42 -7.87 19.51
CA SER A 148 -9.01 -7.30 20.74
C SER A 148 -10.54 -7.45 20.81
N GLY A 149 -11.07 -8.59 20.36
CA GLY A 149 -12.50 -8.89 20.32
C GLY A 149 -13.30 -8.33 19.14
N ALA A 150 -12.69 -7.53 18.26
CA ALA A 150 -13.34 -7.02 17.04
C ALA A 150 -12.88 -7.81 15.80
N GLU A 151 -13.80 -8.16 14.91
CA GLU A 151 -13.48 -8.80 13.62
C GLU A 151 -13.14 -7.73 12.58
N LEU A 152 -11.96 -7.79 11.97
CA LEU A 152 -11.54 -6.94 10.87
C LEU A 152 -11.50 -7.74 9.57
N VAL A 153 -12.23 -7.28 8.57
CA VAL A 153 -12.16 -7.83 7.22
C VAL A 153 -10.95 -7.26 6.48
N ASN A 154 -10.18 -8.11 5.84
CA ASN A 154 -9.13 -7.72 4.89
C ASN A 154 -9.04 -8.73 3.73
N PHE A 155 -8.18 -8.46 2.76
CA PHE A 155 -8.08 -9.23 1.52
C PHE A 155 -6.62 -9.61 1.28
N ARG A 156 -6.35 -10.90 1.20
CA ARG A 156 -5.07 -11.40 0.69
C ARG A 156 -4.97 -11.00 -0.78
N MET A 157 -3.92 -10.28 -1.15
CA MET A 157 -3.70 -9.80 -2.51
C MET A 157 -2.28 -10.09 -2.98
N ARG A 158 -2.11 -10.42 -4.26
CA ARG A 158 -0.82 -10.74 -4.89
C ARG A 158 -0.61 -10.01 -6.20
N LYS A 159 0.65 -9.69 -6.51
CA LYS A 159 1.09 -9.12 -7.80
C LYS A 159 2.41 -9.75 -8.21
N ARG A 160 2.44 -10.40 -9.37
CA ARG A 160 3.69 -10.84 -9.99
C ARG A 160 4.51 -9.63 -10.42
N LEU A 161 5.78 -9.63 -10.06
CA LEU A 161 6.77 -8.73 -10.60
C LEU A 161 7.27 -9.41 -11.87
N GLY A 162 7.04 -8.80 -13.05
CA GLY A 162 7.63 -9.30 -14.30
C GLY A 162 9.14 -9.46 -14.15
N GLU A 163 9.76 -10.24 -15.05
CA GLU A 163 11.21 -10.44 -15.04
C GLU A 163 11.93 -9.08 -14.91
N PRO A 164 13.03 -8.99 -14.14
CA PRO A 164 13.87 -7.80 -14.16
C PRO A 164 14.28 -7.60 -15.62
N ASP A 165 14.00 -6.41 -16.17
CA ASP A 165 14.35 -6.07 -17.54
C ASP A 165 15.81 -6.50 -17.79
N ALA A 166 15.98 -7.55 -18.60
CA ALA A 166 17.30 -7.94 -19.09
C ALA A 166 17.89 -6.71 -19.80
N PRO A 167 19.21 -6.46 -19.71
CA PRO A 167 19.80 -5.33 -20.42
C PRO A 167 19.46 -5.48 -21.90
N GLU A 168 18.72 -4.48 -22.40
CA GLU A 168 18.23 -4.38 -23.76
C GLU A 168 19.42 -4.51 -24.71
N GLN A 169 19.63 -5.70 -25.27
CA GLN A 169 20.57 -5.89 -26.36
C GLN A 169 20.02 -5.10 -27.53
N THR A 170 20.69 -4.00 -27.84
CA THR A 170 20.40 -3.12 -28.98
C THR A 170 20.62 -3.92 -30.28
N GLY A 171 19.57 -4.61 -30.71
CA GLY A 171 19.51 -5.35 -31.97
C GLY A 171 19.04 -4.45 -33.10
N THR A 172 20.00 -3.86 -33.80
CA THR A 172 19.84 -3.27 -35.14
C THR A 172 19.13 -4.26 -36.08
N GLY A 173 18.03 -3.85 -36.74
CA GLY A 173 17.62 -4.52 -37.99
C GLY A 173 16.15 -4.48 -38.41
N ARG A 174 15.82 -3.50 -39.27
CA ARG A 174 15.14 -3.68 -40.57
C ARG A 174 13.59 -3.68 -40.65
N THR A 175 13.08 -2.51 -41.04
CA THR A 175 12.07 -2.19 -42.09
C THR A 175 11.27 -3.31 -42.79
N GLY A 176 9.95 -3.10 -42.92
CA GLY A 176 9.06 -3.91 -43.79
C GLY A 176 7.56 -3.52 -43.84
N ARG A 177 7.23 -2.40 -44.48
CA ARG A 177 6.09 -2.05 -45.39
C ARG A 177 4.73 -2.85 -45.40
N THR A 178 3.62 -2.09 -45.20
CA THR A 178 2.30 -1.98 -45.92
C THR A 178 1.28 -3.12 -46.15
N GLY A 179 -0.01 -2.78 -45.95
CA GLY A 179 -1.22 -3.28 -46.67
C GLY A 179 -2.48 -3.36 -45.77
N ARG A 180 -3.49 -2.48 -45.79
CA ARG A 180 -4.60 -2.15 -46.73
C ARG A 180 -5.94 -2.94 -46.50
N THR A 181 -6.95 -2.19 -46.01
CA THR A 181 -8.44 -2.18 -46.27
C THR A 181 -9.43 -3.33 -45.97
N GLY A 182 -10.61 -2.91 -45.45
CA GLY A 182 -11.95 -3.52 -45.61
C GLY A 182 -12.54 -4.12 -44.32
N ARG A 183 -13.84 -4.13 -44.00
CA ARG A 183 -15.10 -3.47 -44.43
C ARG A 183 -16.19 -3.95 -43.42
N THR A 184 -17.12 -3.06 -43.04
CA THR A 184 -18.55 -3.27 -42.71
C THR A 184 -19.07 -4.42 -41.82
N GLY A 185 -19.83 -4.04 -40.78
CA GLY A 185 -21.17 -4.57 -40.48
C GLY A 185 -21.26 -5.63 -39.36
N ASP A 186 -21.88 -5.29 -38.23
CA ASP A 186 -23.26 -5.69 -37.87
C ASP A 186 -23.59 -5.35 -36.39
N SER A 187 -24.82 -4.94 -36.11
CA SER A 187 -25.44 -4.80 -34.77
C SER A 187 -26.48 -5.92 -34.63
N PRO A 188 -26.84 -6.50 -33.45
CA PRO A 188 -27.66 -5.81 -32.41
C PRO A 188 -27.54 -6.49 -30.99
N PRO A 189 -28.54 -6.44 -30.07
CA PRO A 189 -29.08 -5.29 -29.34
C PRO A 189 -28.96 -5.40 -27.78
N ALA A 190 -29.23 -4.25 -27.14
CA ALA A 190 -29.74 -4.00 -25.79
C ALA A 190 -29.67 -5.10 -24.69
N ARG A 191 -28.92 -4.80 -23.62
CA ARG A 191 -29.22 -5.29 -22.27
C ARG A 191 -29.33 -4.13 -21.29
N HIS A 192 -30.39 -4.21 -20.49
CA HIS A 192 -30.81 -3.29 -19.45
C HIS A 192 -29.67 -2.74 -18.60
N ALA A 193 -29.46 -1.43 -18.68
CA ALA A 193 -28.66 -0.69 -17.72
C ALA A 193 -29.46 -0.54 -16.41
N ARG A 194 -29.06 -1.25 -15.36
CA ARG A 194 -29.34 -0.84 -13.97
C ARG A 194 -28.29 0.22 -13.59
N PRO A 195 -28.64 1.25 -12.82
CA PRO A 195 -27.70 2.31 -12.51
C PRO A 195 -26.59 1.74 -11.62
N ALA A 196 -25.37 1.70 -12.15
CA ALA A 196 -24.19 1.60 -11.31
C ALA A 196 -24.15 2.89 -10.48
N ALA A 197 -24.45 2.77 -9.18
CA ALA A 197 -24.18 3.82 -8.24
C ALA A 197 -22.72 4.24 -8.44
N ALA A 198 -22.51 5.49 -8.84
CA ALA A 198 -21.20 6.09 -8.97
C ALA A 198 -20.59 6.21 -7.57
N THR A 199 -20.06 5.10 -7.05
CA THR A 199 -19.16 5.12 -5.90
C THR A 199 -17.91 5.80 -6.39
N THR A 200 -17.82 7.10 -6.13
CA THR A 200 -16.61 7.89 -6.33
C THR A 200 -15.51 7.18 -5.54
N ALA A 201 -14.66 6.42 -6.23
CA ALA A 201 -13.65 5.57 -5.62
C ALA A 201 -12.64 6.46 -4.88
N ARG A 202 -12.85 6.62 -3.57
CA ARG A 202 -11.96 7.35 -2.68
C ARG A 202 -10.57 6.70 -2.76
N THR A 203 -9.56 7.46 -3.20
CA THR A 203 -8.16 7.00 -3.27
C THR A 203 -7.49 7.20 -1.92
N ALA A 204 -8.02 6.51 -0.93
CA ALA A 204 -7.44 6.36 0.39
C ALA A 204 -6.42 5.21 0.38
N THR A 205 -5.37 5.30 1.19
CA THR A 205 -4.41 4.19 1.35
C THR A 205 -4.04 4.03 2.82
N ALA A 206 -4.58 2.99 3.43
CA ALA A 206 -4.20 2.49 4.74
C ALA A 206 -4.17 0.96 4.65
N ALA A 207 -3.01 0.39 4.31
CA ALA A 207 -2.83 -1.05 4.26
C ALA A 207 -2.23 -1.51 5.59
N ALA A 208 -2.94 -2.36 6.33
CA ALA A 208 -2.35 -3.13 7.41
C ALA A 208 -2.39 -4.59 7.03
N ALA A 209 -1.25 -5.24 7.15
CA ALA A 209 -1.23 -6.68 7.15
C ALA A 209 -1.84 -7.24 8.43
N ALA A 210 -2.48 -8.34 8.16
CA ALA A 210 -2.96 -9.32 9.08
C ALA A 210 -1.75 -9.97 9.77
N ASP A 211 -1.64 -9.77 11.07
CA ASP A 211 -0.94 -10.62 12.01
C ASP A 211 0.56 -10.35 12.24
N ARG A 212 0.87 -10.16 13.53
CA ARG A 212 2.16 -9.95 14.21
C ARG A 212 2.88 -8.60 14.04
N LEU A 213 2.38 -7.56 14.72
CA LEU A 213 3.30 -6.68 15.45
C LEU A 213 3.86 -7.48 16.65
N PRO A 214 5.15 -7.31 17.02
CA PRO A 214 5.74 -8.09 18.10
C PRO A 214 4.88 -7.93 19.37
N PRO A 215 4.63 -9.00 20.15
CA PRO A 215 4.04 -8.83 21.47
C PRO A 215 4.96 -7.87 22.24
N LEU A 216 4.42 -6.71 22.61
CA LEU A 216 5.08 -5.88 23.60
C LEU A 216 5.10 -6.68 24.89
N ARG A 217 6.26 -6.67 25.55
CA ARG A 217 6.54 -7.48 26.75
C ARG A 217 5.33 -7.45 27.69
N PRO A 218 4.95 -8.57 28.30
CA PRO A 218 3.88 -8.56 29.30
C PRO A 218 4.24 -7.51 30.35
N GLU A 219 3.25 -6.68 30.70
CA GLU A 219 3.38 -5.78 31.84
C GLU A 219 3.80 -6.64 33.04
N ARG A 220 4.92 -6.28 33.66
CA ARG A 220 5.30 -6.87 34.93
C ARG A 220 4.30 -6.35 35.95
N GLU A 221 3.27 -7.14 36.24
CA GLU A 221 2.53 -6.99 37.49
C GLU A 221 3.54 -7.06 38.64
N SER A 222 3.61 -5.99 39.41
CA SER A 222 4.31 -5.89 40.69
C SER A 222 3.29 -5.93 41.82
#